data_AF-A0A7X7H7P6-F1
#
_entry.id   AF-A0A7X7H7P6-F1
#
_cell.length_a   1.000
_cell.length_b   1.000
_cell.length_c   1.000
_cell.angle_alpha   90.00
_cell.angle_beta   90.00
_cell.angle_gamma   90.00
#
_symmetry.space_group_name_H-M   'P 1'
#
loop_
_entity.id
_entity.type
_entity.pdbx_description
1 polymer ?
#
loop_
_entity_poly.entity_id
_entity_poly.type
_entity_poly.pdbx_seq_one_letter_code
_entity_poly.pdbx_strand_id
1 'polypeptide(L)'
;MKVLNKKNIMTLVLIVIVYAVIQVLLSAKIIDSFYEITIATICINIILAVSLNLVTGFTGQFSLGHAGFMSIGAYAGALINMEMNSTAGFLIGIIVGAVAALL
;
A
#
# COMPACT_ATOMS: atom_id res chain seq x y z
N MET A 1 -21.54 10.92 -17.49
CA MET A 1 -20.07 10.74 -17.47
C MET A 1 -19.74 9.37 -18.05
N LYS A 2 -19.20 9.28 -19.27
CA LYS A 2 -18.73 7.99 -19.82
C LYS A 2 -17.37 7.67 -19.19
N VAL A 3 -17.39 6.83 -18.16
CA VAL A 3 -16.22 6.44 -17.35
C VAL A 3 -15.19 5.68 -18.20
N LEU A 4 -15.62 5.06 -19.30
CA LEU A 4 -14.75 4.40 -20.27
C LEU A 4 -14.45 5.33 -21.46
N ASN A 5 -13.25 5.89 -21.44
CA ASN A 5 -12.62 6.57 -22.57
C ASN A 5 -11.36 5.77 -22.98
N LYS A 6 -10.97 5.78 -24.26
CA LYS A 6 -9.77 5.07 -24.76
C LYS A 6 -8.51 5.42 -23.95
N LYS A 7 -8.43 6.67 -23.46
CA LYS A 7 -7.35 7.12 -22.58
C LYS A 7 -7.34 6.44 -21.21
N ASN A 8 -8.50 6.30 -20.54
CA ASN A 8 -8.60 5.60 -19.25
C ASN A 8 -8.26 4.11 -19.39
N ILE A 9 -8.68 3.47 -20.48
CA ILE A 9 -8.33 2.08 -20.77
C ILE A 9 -6.82 1.96 -20.95
N MET A 10 -6.18 2.88 -21.69
CA MET A 10 -4.73 2.89 -21.85
C MET A 10 -3.99 3.07 -20.52
N THR A 11 -4.47 3.94 -19.64
CA THR A 11 -3.90 4.13 -18.30
C THR A 11 -4.07 2.89 -17.41
N LEU A 12 -5.23 2.23 -17.45
CA LEU A 12 -5.45 0.98 -16.70
C LEU A 12 -4.53 -0.14 -17.19
N VAL A 13 -4.39 -0.28 -18.51
CA VAL A 13 -3.46 -1.26 -19.11
C VAL A 13 -2.02 -0.97 -18.68
N LEU A 14 -1.60 0.30 -18.66
CA LEU A 14 -0.27 0.68 -18.21
C LEU A 14 -0.03 0.28 -16.74
N ILE A 15 -0.99 0.54 -15.84
CA ILE A 15 -0.89 0.15 -14.42
C ILE A 15 -0.74 -1.37 -14.27
N VAL A 16 -1.54 -2.13 -15.02
CA VAL A 16 -1.49 -3.60 -15.00
C VAL A 16 -0.14 -4.13 -15.52
N ILE A 17 0.41 -3.53 -16.59
CA ILE A 17 1.72 -3.90 -17.12
C ILE A 17 2.82 -3.62 -16.10
N VAL A 18 2.81 -2.45 -15.46
CA VAL A 18 3.80 -2.09 -14.43
C VAL A 18 3.75 -3.08 -13.27
N TYR A 19 2.55 -3.43 -12.80
CA TYR A 19 2.38 -4.44 -11.75
C TYR A 19 2.93 -5.81 -12.18
N ALA A 20 2.62 -6.26 -13.39
CA ALA A 20 3.10 -7.54 -13.92
C ALA A 20 4.63 -7.59 -14.03
N VAL A 21 5.28 -6.51 -14.49
CA VAL A 21 6.74 -6.43 -14.58
C VAL A 21 7.39 -6.53 -13.21
N ILE A 22 6.87 -5.81 -12.21
CA ILE A 22 7.36 -5.88 -10.82
C ILE A 22 7.22 -7.31 -10.28
N GLN A 23 6.08 -7.97 -10.52
CA GLN A 23 5.84 -9.32 -10.04
C GLN A 23 6.74 -10.37 -10.68
N VAL A 24 7.07 -10.22 -11.96
CA VAL A 24 8.05 -11.07 -12.66
C VAL A 24 9.46 -10.85 -12.11
N LEU A 25 9.84 -9.60 -11.83
CA LEU A 25 11.14 -9.28 -11.23
C LEU A 25 11.30 -9.87 -9.82
N LEU A 26 10.23 -9.89 -9.01
CA LEU A 26 10.19 -10.54 -7.70
C LEU A 26 10.30 -12.07 -7.83
N SER A 27 9.55 -12.66 -8.76
CA SER A 27 9.55 -14.12 -9.00
C SER A 27 10.89 -14.63 -9.55
N ALA A 28 11.62 -13.81 -10.30
CA ALA A 28 12.92 -14.14 -10.85
C ALA A 28 14.06 -14.13 -9.82
N LYS A 29 13.80 -13.82 -8.53
CA LYS A 29 14.80 -13.70 -7.45
C LYS A 29 15.97 -12.73 -7.76
N ILE A 30 15.81 -11.84 -8.72
CA ILE A 30 16.78 -10.78 -9.01
C ILE A 30 16.73 -9.70 -7.91
N ILE A 31 15.55 -9.53 -7.31
CA ILE A 31 15.31 -8.65 -6.17
C ILE A 31 15.49 -9.47 -4.88
N ASP A 32 16.55 -9.16 -4.13
CA ASP A 32 16.78 -9.70 -2.79
C ASP A 32 15.72 -9.18 -1.80
N SER A 33 15.48 -9.90 -0.70
CA SER A 33 14.52 -9.53 0.36
C SER A 33 14.74 -8.08 0.86
N PHE A 34 16.00 -7.63 0.86
CA PHE A 34 16.34 -6.24 1.18
C PHE A 34 15.70 -5.22 0.22
N TYR A 35 15.73 -5.49 -1.09
CA TYR A 35 15.17 -4.58 -2.10
C TYR A 35 13.64 -4.60 -2.09
N GLU A 36 13.03 -5.75 -1.81
CA GLU A 36 11.57 -5.88 -1.67
C GLU A 36 11.05 -4.98 -0.54
N ILE A 37 11.64 -5.08 0.65
CA ILE A 37 11.27 -4.25 1.81
C ILE A 37 11.54 -2.77 1.53
N THR A 38 12.65 -2.46 0.86
CA THR A 38 13.01 -1.07 0.52
C THR A 38 11.98 -0.45 -0.43
N ILE A 39 11.61 -1.15 -1.50
CA ILE A 39 10.60 -0.67 -2.47
C ILE A 39 9.24 -0.51 -1.76
N ALA A 40 8.82 -1.48 -0.95
CA ALA A 40 7.58 -1.39 -0.18
C ALA A 40 7.56 -0.16 0.75
N THR A 41 8.67 0.09 1.44
CA THR A 41 8.84 1.25 2.34
C THR A 41 8.79 2.58 1.57
N ILE A 42 9.41 2.64 0.38
CA ILE A 42 9.33 3.82 -0.50
C ILE A 42 7.89 4.08 -0.91
N CYS A 43 7.17 3.05 -1.38
CA CYS A 43 5.76 3.19 -1.77
C CYS A 43 4.87 3.66 -0.61
N ILE A 44 5.05 3.07 0.57
CA ILE A 44 4.38 3.47 1.81
C ILE A 44 4.63 4.96 2.12
N ASN A 45 5.88 5.41 2.05
CA ASN A 45 6.24 6.81 2.33
C ASN A 45 5.68 7.78 1.27
N ILE A 46 5.59 7.37 0.01
CA ILE A 46 4.94 8.17 -1.04
C ILE A 46 3.46 8.34 -0.73
N ILE A 47 2.74 7.26 -0.37
CA ILE A 47 1.33 7.32 0.01
C ILE A 47 1.15 8.25 1.22
N LEU A 48 1.98 8.09 2.25
CA LEU A 48 1.95 8.94 3.44
C LEU A 48 2.19 10.42 3.10
N ALA A 49 3.19 10.72 2.27
CA ALA A 49 3.52 12.08 1.86
C ALA A 49 2.39 12.73 1.05
N VAL A 50 1.76 11.99 0.13
CA VAL A 50 0.62 12.48 -0.65
C VAL A 50 -0.59 12.72 0.25
N SER A 51 -0.92 11.79 1.16
CA SER A 51 -2.00 11.96 2.13
C SER A 51 -1.76 13.17 3.04
N LEU A 52 -0.53 13.34 3.54
CA LEU A 52 -0.19 14.48 4.38
C LEU A 52 -0.29 15.79 3.60
N ASN A 53 0.22 15.84 2.36
CA ASN A 53 0.13 17.00 1.48
C ASN A 53 -1.33 17.39 1.18
N LEU A 54 -2.24 16.43 1.12
CA LEU A 54 -3.67 16.72 0.98
C LEU A 54 -4.23 17.45 2.21
N VAL A 55 -3.89 16.99 3.41
CA VAL A 55 -4.39 17.59 4.66
C VAL A 55 -3.69 18.92 4.96
N THR A 56 -2.36 18.95 5.00
CA THR A 56 -1.62 20.17 5.32
C THR A 56 -1.73 21.20 4.21
N GLY A 57 -1.72 20.77 2.94
CA GLY A 57 -1.73 21.66 1.78
C GLY A 57 -3.09 22.27 1.48
N PHE A 58 -4.19 21.49 1.58
CA PHE A 58 -5.53 22.00 1.23
C PHE A 58 -6.35 22.47 2.43
N THR A 59 -6.19 21.87 3.61
CA THR A 59 -6.97 22.26 4.80
C THR A 59 -6.15 23.03 5.83
N GLY A 60 -4.83 23.10 5.68
CA GLY A 60 -3.93 23.83 6.59
C GLY A 60 -3.76 23.19 7.97
N GLN A 61 -4.26 21.96 8.17
CA GLN A 61 -4.18 21.26 9.45
C GLN A 61 -2.91 20.41 9.52
N PHE A 62 -2.12 20.58 10.58
CA PHE A 62 -0.95 19.74 10.83
C PHE A 62 -1.36 18.42 11.47
N SER A 63 -1.18 17.30 10.74
CA SER A 63 -1.56 15.96 11.20
C SER A 63 -0.32 15.11 11.49
N LEU A 64 0.07 15.01 12.77
CA LEU A 64 1.12 14.10 13.24
C LEU A 64 0.62 12.67 13.51
N GLY A 65 -0.68 12.49 13.74
CA GLY A 65 -1.26 11.19 14.12
C GLY A 65 -1.25 10.15 12.99
N HIS A 66 -1.14 10.58 11.73
CA HIS A 66 -1.25 9.71 10.55
C HIS A 66 -0.23 8.56 10.56
N ALA A 67 1.02 8.85 10.94
CA ALA A 67 2.08 7.83 11.03
C ALA A 67 1.87 6.86 12.21
N GLY A 68 1.25 7.34 13.30
CA GLY A 68 0.94 6.52 14.47
C GLY A 68 -0.16 5.50 14.18
N PHE A 69 -1.29 5.94 13.62
CA PHE A 69 -2.37 5.02 13.23
C PHE A 69 -1.94 4.06 12.11
N MET A 70 -1.10 4.53 11.18
CA MET A 70 -0.50 3.68 10.15
C MET A 70 0.36 2.56 10.74
N SER A 71 1.19 2.85 11.75
CA SER A 71 2.06 1.84 12.37
C SER A 71 1.26 0.81 13.19
N ILE A 72 0.19 1.23 13.86
CA ILE A 72 -0.71 0.34 14.62
C ILE A 72 -1.40 -0.65 13.67
N GLY A 73 -1.97 -0.17 12.56
CA GLY A 73 -2.61 -1.02 11.56
C GLY A 73 -1.64 -2.00 10.90
N ALA A 74 -0.44 -1.52 10.55
CA ALA A 74 0.61 -2.36 9.98
C ALA A 74 1.07 -3.46 10.95
N TYR A 75 1.22 -3.14 12.24
CA TYR A 75 1.61 -4.11 13.26
C TYR A 75 0.53 -5.17 13.48
N ALA A 76 -0.74 -4.77 13.59
CA ALA A 76 -1.86 -5.71 13.74
C ALA A 76 -1.99 -6.65 12.53
N GLY A 77 -1.84 -6.12 11.31
CA GLY A 77 -1.83 -6.91 10.08
C GLY A 77 -0.65 -7.87 10.00
N ALA A 78 0.55 -7.44 10.40
CA ALA A 78 1.74 -8.28 10.44
C ALA A 78 1.61 -9.44 11.44
N LEU A 79 1.07 -9.18 12.64
CA LEU A 79 0.85 -10.18 13.68
C LEU A 79 -0.04 -11.34 13.17
N ILE A 80 -1.13 -10.99 12.50
CA ILE A 80 -2.06 -11.98 11.93
C ILE A 80 -1.42 -12.77 10.79
N ASN A 81 -0.61 -12.12 9.94
CA ASN A 81 0.11 -12.81 8.88
C ASN A 81 1.20 -13.75 9.40
N MET A 82 1.81 -13.43 10.55
CA MET A 82 2.78 -14.32 11.21
C MET A 82 2.12 -15.57 11.79
N GLU A 83 0.94 -15.43 12.40
CA GLU A 83 0.18 -16.55 12.98
C GLU A 83 -0.52 -17.41 11.92
N MET A 84 -1.04 -16.80 10.86
CA MET A 84 -1.79 -17.46 9.80
C MET A 84 -1.09 -17.27 8.44
N ASN A 85 -0.16 -18.17 8.11
CA ASN A 85 0.54 -18.20 6.81
C ASN A 85 -0.35 -18.78 5.69
N SER A 86 -1.56 -18.25 5.53
CA SER A 86 -2.53 -18.66 4.52
C SER A 86 -3.09 -17.43 3.82
N THR A 87 -3.57 -17.58 2.57
CA THR A 87 -4.25 -16.50 1.83
C THR A 87 -5.43 -15.91 2.63
N ALA A 88 -6.09 -16.72 3.46
CA ALA A 88 -7.11 -16.24 4.39
C ALA A 88 -6.54 -15.33 5.49
N GLY A 89 -5.35 -15.66 6.04
CA GLY A 89 -4.66 -14.84 7.03
C GLY A 89 -4.23 -13.48 6.48
N PHE A 90 -3.83 -13.42 5.20
CA PHE A 90 -3.54 -12.16 4.51
C PHE A 90 -4.79 -11.27 4.38
N LEU A 91 -5.92 -11.83 3.94
CA LEU A 91 -7.18 -11.09 3.80
C LEU A 91 -7.72 -10.60 5.16
N ILE A 92 -7.67 -11.47 6.18
CA ILE A 92 -8.06 -11.10 7.54
C ILE A 92 -7.11 -10.04 8.09
N GLY A 93 -5.80 -10.18 7.87
CA GLY A 93 -4.79 -9.21 8.27
C GLY A 93 -5.00 -7.83 7.65
N ILE A 94 -5.43 -7.74 6.39
CA ILE A 94 -5.80 -6.46 5.76
C ILE A 94 -6.99 -5.85 6.47
N ILE A 95 -8.05 -6.61 6.71
CA ILE A 95 -9.29 -6.10 7.32
C ILE A 95 -9.01 -5.63 8.75
N VAL A 96 -8.33 -6.45 9.54
CA VAL A 96 -8.01 -6.12 10.93
C VAL A 96 -7.01 -4.98 11.00
N GLY A 97 -6.01 -4.93 10.12
CA GLY A 97 -5.08 -3.81 10.04
C GLY A 97 -5.78 -2.50 9.67
N ALA A 98 -6.76 -2.54 8.77
CA ALA A 98 -7.57 -1.38 8.42
C ALA A 98 -8.43 -0.91 9.59
N VAL A 99 -9.07 -1.82 10.33
CA VAL A 99 -9.85 -1.48 11.53
C VAL A 99 -8.96 -0.92 12.63
N ALA A 100 -7.78 -1.51 12.84
CA ALA A 100 -6.81 -1.06 13.84
C ALA A 100 -6.21 0.32 13.53
N ALA A 101 -6.08 0.68 12.24
CA ALA A 101 -5.67 2.02 11.83
C ALA A 101 -6.79 3.07 11.93
N LEU A 102 -8.05 2.65 12.03
CA LEU A 102 -9.20 3.54 12.16
C LEU A 102 -9.51 3.93 13.61
N LEU A 103 -9.08 3.12 14.57
CA LEU A 103 -9.23 3.31 16.01
C LEU A 103 -8.16 4.25 16.56
#